data_AF-A0A1I6WXA3-F1
#
_entry.id   AF-A0A1I6WXA3-F1
#
_cell.length_a   1.000
_cell.length_b   1.000
_cell.length_c   1.000
_cell.angle_alpha   90.00
_cell.angle_beta   90.00
_cell.angle_gamma   90.00
#
_symmetry.space_group_name_H-M   'P 1'
#
loop_
_entity.id
_entity.type
_entity.pdbx_description
1 polymer ?
#
loop_
_entity_poly.entity_id
_entity_poly.type
_entity_poly.pdbx_seq_one_letter_code
_entity_poly.pdbx_strand_id
1 'polypeptide(L)'
;MGRFVVGAERDQTTLFPPCLEDWIAEDNPVRVVDAFVEALELGALGFAGVDAARTGRPGYHPAALLKLYVYGYLNRVPSSRRLEREA
;
A
#
# COMPACT_ATOMS: atom_id res chain seq x y z
N MET A 1 -17.09 7.29 8.86
CA MET A 1 -16.11 6.21 9.14
C MET A 1 -15.49 5.78 7.83
N GLY A 2 -14.16 5.85 7.70
CA GLY A 2 -13.44 5.31 6.53
C GLY A 2 -13.82 3.86 6.31
N ARG A 3 -14.28 3.52 5.11
CA ARG A 3 -14.83 2.19 4.83
C ARG A 3 -13.75 1.12 4.56
N PHE A 4 -12.49 1.54 4.41
CA PHE A 4 -11.31 0.69 4.33
C PHE A 4 -10.40 0.91 5.55
N VAL A 5 -9.49 -0.03 5.80
CA VAL A 5 -8.35 0.16 6.70
C VAL A 5 -7.45 1.24 6.11
N VAL A 6 -7.24 2.31 6.87
CA VAL A 6 -6.34 3.42 6.50
C VAL A 6 -5.03 3.22 7.26
N GLY A 7 -3.90 3.41 6.56
CA GLY A 7 -2.57 3.36 7.15
C GLY A 7 -2.24 4.62 7.95
N ALA A 8 -1.01 4.70 8.46
CA ALA A 8 -0.49 5.96 8.98
C ALA A 8 -0.18 6.91 7.82
N GLU A 9 -0.44 8.20 8.02
CA GLU A 9 -0.02 9.26 7.09
C GLU A 9 1.51 9.33 7.09
N ARG A 10 2.14 9.26 5.91
CA ARG A 10 3.60 9.09 5.82
C ARG A 10 4.37 10.36 6.15
N ASP A 11 3.75 11.51 5.90
CA ASP A 11 4.25 12.85 6.20
C ASP A 11 3.96 13.28 7.66
N GLN A 12 3.13 12.53 8.38
CA GLN A 12 2.80 12.85 9.76
C GLN A 12 4.03 12.81 10.63
N THR A 13 4.25 13.91 11.36
CA THR A 13 5.39 14.02 12.24
C THR A 13 5.25 13.11 13.47
N THR A 14 6.31 12.37 13.81
CA THR A 14 6.37 11.54 15.04
C THR A 14 7.51 11.98 15.96
N LEU A 15 7.60 11.38 17.16
CA LEU A 15 8.65 11.74 18.12
C LEU A 15 10.05 11.35 17.60
N PHE A 16 10.18 10.17 16.98
CA PHE A 16 11.36 9.67 16.30
C PHE A 16 10.92 8.55 15.34
N PRO A 17 11.21 8.59 14.02
CA PRO A 17 11.83 9.64 13.18
C PRO A 17 10.91 10.86 12.93
N PRO A 18 11.39 11.94 12.27
CA PRO A 18 10.58 13.13 12.03
C PRO A 18 9.32 12.78 11.24
N CYS A 19 9.38 12.09 10.10
CA CYS A 19 8.23 11.41 9.49
C CYS A 19 8.64 10.10 8.79
N LEU A 20 7.67 9.24 8.44
CA LEU A 20 7.95 7.97 7.76
C LEU A 20 8.58 8.19 6.38
N GLU A 21 8.21 9.29 5.72
CA GLU A 21 8.71 9.66 4.41
C GLU A 21 10.22 9.91 4.38
N ASP A 22 10.81 10.34 5.50
CA ASP A 22 12.25 10.57 5.60
C ASP A 22 13.08 9.29 5.51
N TRP A 23 12.46 8.12 5.73
CA TRP A 23 13.14 6.82 5.61
C TRP A 23 13.13 6.27 4.19
N ILE A 24 12.35 6.87 3.29
CA ILE A 24 12.24 6.42 1.90
C ILE A 24 13.12 7.31 1.04
N ALA A 25 14.24 6.75 0.55
CA ALA A 25 15.12 7.45 -0.37
C ALA A 25 14.36 7.96 -1.61
N GLU A 26 14.80 9.08 -2.18
CA GLU A 26 14.14 9.72 -3.33
C GLU A 26 14.12 8.81 -4.57
N ASP A 27 15.15 7.99 -4.74
CA ASP A 27 15.32 7.03 -5.84
C ASP A 27 14.74 5.64 -5.53
N ASN A 28 14.08 5.47 -4.37
CA ASN A 28 13.54 4.17 -3.99
C ASN A 28 12.40 3.75 -4.94
N PRO A 29 12.44 2.52 -5.49
CA PRO A 29 11.42 2.04 -6.44
C PRO A 29 10.00 2.00 -5.88
N VAL A 30 9.83 1.98 -4.55
CA VAL A 30 8.50 2.03 -3.90
C VAL A 30 7.70 3.26 -4.33
N ARG A 31 8.37 4.38 -4.62
CA ARG A 31 7.73 5.62 -5.08
C ARG A 31 7.07 5.43 -6.45
N VAL A 32 7.73 4.70 -7.35
CA VAL A 32 7.17 4.34 -8.66
C VAL A 32 6.00 3.38 -8.51
N VAL A 33 6.10 2.40 -7.61
CA VAL A 33 5.00 1.45 -7.33
C VAL A 33 3.77 2.21 -6.81
N ASP A 34 3.97 3.14 -5.89
CA ASP A 34 2.89 3.93 -5.30
C ASP A 34 2.19 4.78 -6.36
N ALA A 35 2.96 5.56 -7.14
CA ALA A 35 2.44 6.42 -8.21
C ALA A 35 1.78 5.61 -9.34
N PHE A 36 2.35 4.47 -9.72
CA PHE A 36 1.80 3.60 -10.74
C PHE A 36 0.42 3.07 -10.33
N VAL A 37 0.29 2.53 -9.12
CA VAL A 37 -0.98 1.97 -8.66
C VAL A 37 -2.03 3.06 -8.43
N GLU A 38 -1.62 4.25 -7.97
CA GLU A 38 -2.53 5.39 -7.78
C GLU A 38 -3.13 5.88 -9.09
N ALA A 39 -2.42 5.74 -10.20
CA ALA A 39 -2.90 6.11 -11.53
C ALA A 39 -3.88 5.09 -12.16
N LEU A 40 -4.12 3.93 -11.52
CA LEU A 40 -4.98 2.89 -12.07
C LEU A 40 -6.44 3.04 -11.61
N GLU A 41 -7.35 3.04 -12.58
CA GLU A 41 -8.79 2.89 -12.34
C GLU A 41 -9.14 1.41 -12.05
N LEU A 42 -8.90 0.96 -10.82
CA LEU A 42 -9.04 -0.46 -10.43
C LEU A 42 -10.45 -1.01 -10.66
N GLY A 43 -11.49 -0.19 -10.50
CA GLY A 43 -12.87 -0.58 -10.80
C GLY A 43 -13.07 -0.89 -12.29
N ALA A 44 -12.52 -0.06 -13.17
CA ALA A 44 -12.58 -0.26 -14.63
C ALA A 44 -11.73 -1.47 -15.07
N LEU A 45 -10.66 -1.78 -14.35
CA LEU A 45 -9.82 -2.96 -14.57
C LEU A 45 -10.43 -4.26 -14.03
N GLY A 46 -11.62 -4.20 -13.42
CA GLY A 46 -12.33 -5.39 -12.94
C GLY A 46 -11.85 -5.93 -11.60
N PHE A 47 -11.13 -5.14 -10.80
CA PHE A 47 -10.79 -5.55 -9.43
C PHE A 47 -12.06 -5.65 -8.59
N ALA A 48 -12.19 -6.76 -7.86
CA ALA A 48 -13.22 -6.91 -6.83
C ALA A 48 -12.83 -6.15 -5.55
N GLY A 49 -13.82 -5.71 -4.78
CA GLY A 49 -13.61 -5.09 -3.47
C GLY A 49 -13.11 -3.64 -3.52
N VAL A 50 -13.19 -2.98 -4.67
CA VAL A 50 -12.96 -1.53 -4.82
C VAL A 50 -14.03 -0.74 -4.05
N ASP A 51 -15.26 -1.26 -4.03
CA ASP A 51 -16.30 -0.81 -3.12
C ASP A 51 -16.19 -1.53 -1.78
N ALA A 52 -16.12 -0.74 -0.71
CA ALA A 52 -16.05 -1.29 0.62
C ALA A 52 -17.35 -2.00 1.02
N ALA A 53 -17.20 -3.10 1.78
CA ALA A 53 -18.32 -3.83 2.33
C ALA A 53 -19.19 -2.94 3.23
N ARG A 54 -20.51 -3.14 3.17
CA ARG A 54 -21.48 -2.38 3.97
C ARG A 54 -21.42 -2.68 5.48
N THR A 55 -20.94 -3.87 5.84
CA THR A 55 -20.98 -4.39 7.21
C THR A 55 -19.73 -5.20 7.52
N GLY A 56 -19.39 -5.31 8.80
CA GLY A 56 -18.24 -6.07 9.28
C GLY A 56 -17.00 -5.21 9.48
N ARG A 57 -15.85 -5.88 9.65
CA ARG A 57 -14.55 -5.19 9.77
C ARG A 57 -14.19 -4.54 8.43
N PRO A 58 -13.69 -3.29 8.41
CA PRO A 58 -13.15 -2.68 7.21
C PRO A 58 -12.11 -3.58 6.56
N GLY A 59 -12.23 -3.80 5.26
CA GLY A 59 -11.23 -4.51 4.47
C GLY A 59 -10.06 -3.60 4.10
N TYR A 60 -9.02 -4.18 3.51
CA TYR A 60 -7.98 -3.40 2.82
C TYR A 60 -8.46 -3.03 1.42
N HIS A 61 -8.15 -1.81 0.96
CA HIS A 61 -8.44 -1.42 -0.42
C HIS A 61 -7.55 -2.24 -1.38
N PRO A 62 -8.06 -2.72 -2.54
CA PRO A 62 -7.27 -3.52 -3.49
C PRO A 62 -5.97 -2.84 -3.93
N ALA A 63 -5.93 -1.50 -4.00
CA ALA A 63 -4.71 -0.76 -4.31
C ALA A 63 -3.58 -1.04 -3.32
N ALA A 64 -3.86 -1.15 -2.02
CA ALA A 64 -2.85 -1.43 -1.01
C ALA A 64 -2.24 -2.83 -1.21
N LEU A 65 -3.08 -3.82 -1.51
CA LEU A 65 -2.65 -5.19 -1.79
C LEU A 65 -1.86 -5.28 -3.11
N LEU A 66 -2.27 -4.52 -4.13
CA LEU A 66 -1.57 -4.45 -5.41
C LEU A 66 -0.19 -3.80 -5.26
N LYS A 67 -0.06 -2.71 -4.48
CA LYS A 67 1.24 -2.09 -4.16
C LYS A 67 2.20 -3.12 -3.54
N LEU A 68 1.74 -3.90 -2.55
CA LEU A 68 2.53 -4.97 -1.93
C LEU A 68 2.90 -6.08 -2.93
N TYR A 69 1.97 -6.49 -3.79
CA TYR A 69 2.21 -7.52 -4.79
C TYR A 69 3.28 -7.10 -5.80
N VAL A 70 3.16 -5.89 -6.36
CA VAL A 70 4.14 -5.34 -7.31
C VAL A 70 5.51 -5.19 -6.65
N TYR A 71 5.55 -4.63 -5.42
CA TYR A 71 6.80 -4.50 -4.68
C TYR A 71 7.48 -5.86 -4.42
N GLY A 72 6.72 -6.86 -3.93
CA GLY A 72 7.26 -8.21 -3.72
C GLY A 72 7.74 -8.87 -5.01
N TYR A 73 7.04 -8.64 -6.12
CA TYR A 73 7.46 -9.14 -7.43
C TYR A 73 8.78 -8.51 -7.89
N LEU A 74 8.91 -7.18 -7.80
CA LEU A 74 10.13 -6.45 -8.16
C LEU A 74 11.35 -6.91 -7.35
N ASN A 75 11.15 -7.19 -6.06
CA ASN A 75 12.20 -7.68 -5.16
C ASN A 75 12.42 -9.20 -5.21
N ARG A 76 11.70 -9.92 -6.10
CA ARG A 76 11.77 -11.40 -6.23
C ARG A 76 11.43 -12.13 -4.92
N VAL A 77 10.51 -11.57 -4.13
CA VAL A 77 9.99 -12.14 -2.88
C VAL A 77 8.51 -12.50 -3.05
N PRO A 78 8.21 -13.70 -3.59
CA PRO A 78 6.83 -14.10 -3.87
C PRO A 78 6.04 -14.53 -2.62
N SER A 79 6.73 -14.74 -1.49
CA SER A 79 6.10 -15.19 -0.25
C SER A 79 5.72 -13.99 0.61
N SER A 80 4.43 -13.84 0.90
CA SER A 80 3.92 -12.80 1.81
C SER A 80 4.61 -12.81 3.18
N ARG A 81 4.86 -14.00 3.74
CA ARG A 81 5.59 -14.16 5.01
C ARG A 81 7.06 -13.76 4.94
N ARG A 82 7.69 -13.90 3.77
CA ARG A 82 9.08 -13.42 3.58
C ARG A 82 9.10 -11.91 3.42
N LEU A 83 8.12 -11.36 2.69
CA LEU A 83 7.96 -9.93 2.49
C LEU A 83 7.73 -9.19 3.82
N GLU A 84 6.91 -9.76 4.70
CA GLU A 84 6.67 -9.24 6.06
C GLU A 84 7.96 -9.16 6.92
N ARG A 85 8.94 -10.03 6.68
CA ARG A 85 10.21 -10.05 7.42
C ARG A 85 11.30 -9.17 6.82
N GLU A 86 11.11 -8.75 5.58
CA GLU A 86 12.04 -7.87 4.86
C GLU A 86 11.79 -6.40 5.19
N ALA A 87 10.53 -6.05 5.48
CA ALA A 87 10.10 -4.75 6.01
C ALA A 87 10.54 -4.57 7.47
#